data_AF-A0AAU8MWZ3-F1
#
_entry.id   AF-A0AAU8MWZ3-F1
#
_cell.length_a   1.000
_cell.length_b   1.000
_cell.length_c   1.000
_cell.angle_alpha   90.00
_cell.angle_beta   90.00
_cell.angle_gamma   90.00
#
_symmetry.space_group_name_H-M   'P 1'
#
loop_
_entity.id
_entity.type
_entity.pdbx_description
1 polymer ?
#
loop_
_entity_poly.entity_id
_entity_poly.type
_entity_poly.pdbx_seq_one_letter_code
_entity_poly.pdbx_strand_id
1 'polypeptide(L)'
;MHPSGNPAESGQPELHVQHIACTNNAWFSLRFVVQRVEGDRVIGQAHRTSAFPAGQTRNVDLATLRFHGKALDIGDRVRLRVGAIGGGRRDGPSVAYAPNGHTAAFSVRGTTQRFSINRL
;
A
#
# COMPACT_ATOMS: atom_id res chain seq x y z
N MET A 1 28.93 -38.11 0.37
CA MET A 1 27.99 -37.60 -0.65
C MET A 1 26.79 -37.00 0.07
N HIS A 2 26.62 -35.69 -0.12
CA HIS A 2 25.48 -34.80 0.16
C HIS A 2 24.56 -35.07 1.37
N PRO A 3 24.57 -34.19 2.39
CA PRO A 3 23.36 -33.87 3.12
C PRO A 3 22.51 -32.91 2.26
N SER A 4 21.27 -33.30 1.95
CA SER A 4 20.28 -32.44 1.34
C SER A 4 19.83 -31.39 2.36
N GLY A 5 20.50 -30.23 2.35
CA GLY A 5 19.98 -29.02 2.95
C GLY A 5 18.70 -28.61 2.22
N ASN A 6 17.65 -28.30 2.98
CA ASN A 6 16.44 -27.70 2.47
C ASN A 6 16.49 -26.20 2.80
N PRO A 7 16.74 -25.30 1.83
CA PRO A 7 16.67 -23.87 2.06
C PRO A 7 15.43 -23.30 1.33
N ALA A 8 14.27 -23.36 1.97
CA ALA A 8 13.06 -22.64 1.57
C ALA A 8 12.10 -22.73 2.77
N GLU A 9 11.53 -21.67 3.34
CA GLU A 9 11.21 -20.37 2.79
C GLU A 9 10.98 -19.45 3.99
N SER A 10 11.89 -18.50 4.26
CA SER A 10 11.65 -17.44 5.23
C SER A 10 10.77 -16.35 4.61
N GLY A 11 9.61 -16.73 4.08
CA GLY A 11 8.60 -15.79 3.61
C GLY A 11 7.78 -15.34 4.81
N GLN A 12 7.84 -14.06 5.18
CA GLN A 12 6.84 -13.52 6.11
C GLN A 12 5.45 -13.87 5.56
N PRO A 13 4.51 -14.36 6.38
CA PRO A 13 3.19 -14.75 5.91
C PRO A 13 2.55 -13.60 5.15
N GLU A 14 2.01 -13.91 3.97
CA GLU A 14 1.44 -12.89 3.09
C GLU A 14 0.20 -12.26 3.73
N LEU A 15 0.27 -10.95 3.96
CA LEU A 15 -0.81 -10.22 4.61
C LEU A 15 -1.97 -9.97 3.63
N HIS A 16 -3.11 -10.61 3.91
CA HIS A 16 -4.37 -10.49 3.18
C HIS A 16 -5.33 -9.53 3.89
N VAL A 17 -5.80 -8.48 3.22
CA VAL A 17 -6.65 -7.44 3.82
C VAL A 17 -7.76 -6.95 2.88
N GLN A 18 -8.84 -6.45 3.46
CA GLN A 18 -9.90 -5.74 2.75
C GLN A 18 -9.69 -4.23 2.79
N HIS A 19 -9.16 -3.71 3.88
CA HIS A 19 -9.03 -2.27 4.09
C HIS A 19 -7.57 -1.84 4.17
N ILE A 20 -7.31 -0.61 3.76
CA ILE A 20 -6.05 0.09 3.99
C ILE A 20 -6.32 1.36 4.79
N ALA A 21 -5.58 1.54 5.88
CA ALA A 21 -5.55 2.78 6.65
C ALA A 21 -4.20 3.47 6.43
N CYS A 22 -4.20 4.70 5.91
CA CYS A 22 -3.00 5.49 5.69
C CYS A 22 -3.00 6.71 6.61
N THR A 23 -2.11 6.70 7.60
CA THR A 23 -1.92 7.80 8.55
C THR A 23 -0.78 8.69 8.11
N ASN A 24 -1.06 10.00 7.99
CA ASN A 24 -0.03 11.00 7.72
C ASN A 24 0.61 11.49 9.02
N ASN A 25 1.79 10.97 9.35
CA ASN A 25 2.63 11.45 10.45
C ASN A 25 3.84 12.26 9.93
N ALA A 26 3.76 12.77 8.71
CA ALA A 26 4.82 13.52 8.07
C ALA A 26 4.61 15.03 8.22
N TRP A 27 5.66 15.82 7.96
CA TRP A 27 5.65 17.29 8.08
C TRP A 27 5.09 17.97 6.82
N PHE A 28 4.11 17.35 6.17
CA PHE A 28 3.50 17.87 4.95
C PHE A 28 2.09 17.35 4.75
N SER A 29 1.29 18.06 3.95
CA SER A 29 0.05 17.52 3.43
C SER A 29 0.34 16.52 2.30
N LEU A 30 -0.34 15.39 2.30
CA LEU A 30 -0.14 14.34 1.30
C LEU A 30 -1.45 13.93 0.62
N ARG A 31 -1.32 13.27 -0.51
CA ARG A 31 -2.39 12.52 -1.19
C ARG A 31 -1.83 11.19 -1.66
N PHE A 32 -2.68 10.20 -1.92
CA PHE A 32 -2.19 8.94 -2.49
C PHE A 32 -3.15 8.35 -3.52
N VAL A 33 -2.64 7.38 -4.27
CA VAL A 33 -3.43 6.41 -5.04
C VAL A 33 -3.15 5.02 -4.50
N VAL A 34 -4.08 4.10 -4.69
CA VAL A 34 -3.83 2.66 -4.56
C VAL A 34 -3.44 2.15 -5.95
N GLN A 35 -2.31 1.46 -6.05
CA GLN A 35 -1.83 0.83 -7.28
C GLN A 35 -2.02 -0.68 -7.18
N ARG A 36 -2.55 -1.32 -8.23
CA ARG A 36 -2.49 -2.76 -8.42
C ARG A 36 -1.15 -3.11 -9.06
N VAL A 37 -0.47 -4.11 -8.52
CA VAL A 37 0.88 -4.49 -8.93
C VAL A 37 0.97 -5.99 -9.21
N GLU A 38 1.87 -6.35 -10.12
CA GLU A 38 2.29 -7.72 -10.39
C GLU A 38 3.82 -7.75 -10.27
N GLY A 39 4.32 -8.33 -9.18
CA GLY A 39 5.68 -8.07 -8.72
C GLY A 39 5.88 -6.57 -8.45
N ASP A 40 6.88 -5.97 -9.10
CA ASP A 40 7.13 -4.52 -9.03
C ASP A 40 6.43 -3.70 -10.11
N ARG A 41 5.79 -4.37 -11.08
CA ARG A 41 5.15 -3.69 -12.22
C ARG A 41 3.78 -3.18 -11.79
N VAL A 42 3.53 -1.90 -12.05
CA VAL A 42 2.19 -1.30 -11.89
C VAL A 42 1.33 -1.71 -13.08
N ILE A 43 0.21 -2.38 -12.82
CA ILE A 43 -0.75 -2.85 -13.83
C ILE A 43 -2.09 -2.09 -13.77
N GLY A 44 -2.31 -1.29 -12.73
CA GLY A 44 -3.46 -0.40 -12.62
C GLY A 44 -3.34 0.56 -11.44
N GLN A 45 -4.18 1.60 -11.42
CA GLN A 45 -4.33 2.49 -10.27
C GLN A 45 -5.79 2.89 -10.08
N ALA A 46 -6.18 3.06 -8.82
CA ALA A 46 -7.46 3.61 -8.44
C ALA A 46 -7.43 5.15 -8.46
N HIS A 47 -8.60 5.77 -8.24
CA HIS A 47 -8.69 7.22 -8.10
C HIS A 47 -7.81 7.74 -6.95
N ARG A 48 -7.30 8.95 -7.15
CA ARG A 48 -6.46 9.65 -6.19
C ARG A 48 -7.31 10.26 -5.09
N THR A 49 -6.85 10.13 -3.85
CA THR A 49 -7.48 10.81 -2.71
C THR A 49 -7.35 12.32 -2.82
N SER A 50 -8.22 13.05 -2.13
CA SER A 50 -7.95 14.45 -1.79
C SER A 50 -6.69 14.57 -0.92
N ALA A 51 -6.09 15.75 -0.92
CA ALA A 51 -4.97 16.03 -0.03
C ALA A 51 -5.45 16.12 1.42
N PHE A 52 -4.63 15.65 2.36
CA PHE A 52 -4.93 15.74 3.78
C PHE A 52 -3.68 16.07 4.60
N PRO A 53 -3.82 16.85 5.68
CA PRO A 53 -2.71 17.32 6.51
C PRO A 53 -2.14 16.24 7.42
N ALA A 54 -1.07 16.59 8.13
CA ALA A 54 -0.49 15.77 9.19
C ALA A 54 -1.51 15.49 10.31
N GLY A 55 -1.38 14.34 10.97
CA GLY A 55 -2.26 13.88 12.05
C GLY A 55 -3.57 13.24 11.58
N GLN A 56 -3.84 13.17 10.27
CA GLN A 56 -5.04 12.55 9.74
C GLN A 56 -4.79 11.16 9.16
N THR A 57 -5.82 10.32 9.24
CA THR A 57 -5.87 8.98 8.65
C THR A 57 -6.94 8.93 7.56
N ARG A 58 -6.62 8.27 6.44
CA ARG A 58 -7.60 7.93 5.40
C ARG A 58 -7.73 6.42 5.29
N ASN A 59 -8.96 5.94 5.40
CA ASN A 59 -9.31 4.54 5.22
C ASN A 59 -9.85 4.33 3.81
N VAL A 60 -9.47 3.21 3.19
CA VAL A 60 -9.92 2.79 1.86
C VAL A 60 -10.39 1.35 1.96
N ASP A 61 -11.61 1.08 1.50
CA ASP A 61 -12.09 -0.27 1.26
C ASP A 61 -11.68 -0.72 -0.15
N LEU A 62 -10.80 -1.70 -0.21
CA LEU A 62 -10.28 -2.25 -1.47
C LEU A 62 -11.36 -2.93 -2.32
N ALA A 63 -12.41 -3.48 -1.68
CA ALA A 63 -13.51 -4.14 -2.39
C ALA A 63 -14.31 -3.16 -3.29
N THR A 64 -14.30 -1.86 -2.92
CA THR A 64 -14.99 -0.80 -3.66
C THR A 64 -14.18 -0.27 -4.84
N LEU A 65 -12.88 -0.54 -4.88
CA LEU A 65 -12.01 0.00 -5.91
C LEU A 65 -12.21 -0.70 -7.25
N ARG A 66 -11.96 0.05 -8.33
CA ARG A 66 -11.94 -0.46 -9.69
C ARG A 66 -10.65 -0.05 -10.38
N PHE A 67 -10.01 -1.01 -11.04
CA PHE A 67 -8.78 -0.87 -11.79
C PHE A 67 -9.09 -1.18 -13.26
N HIS A 68 -9.09 -0.15 -14.11
CA HIS A 68 -9.57 -0.25 -15.50
C HIS A 68 -10.97 -0.88 -15.60
N GLY A 69 -11.88 -0.48 -14.70
CA GLY A 69 -13.26 -0.96 -14.65
C GLY A 69 -13.45 -2.31 -13.94
N LYS A 70 -12.37 -3.02 -13.57
CA LYS A 70 -12.45 -4.33 -12.91
C LYS A 70 -12.24 -4.25 -11.40
N ALA A 71 -12.94 -5.09 -10.65
CA ALA A 71 -12.67 -5.30 -9.23
C ALA A 71 -11.32 -6.01 -9.01
N LEU A 72 -10.89 -6.09 -7.75
CA LEU A 72 -9.76 -6.93 -7.35
C LEU A 72 -10.24 -8.37 -7.17
N ASP A 73 -9.40 -9.30 -7.60
CA ASP A 73 -9.53 -10.73 -7.29
C ASP A 73 -8.76 -11.04 -5.99
N ILE A 74 -9.20 -12.06 -5.24
CA ILE A 74 -8.50 -12.48 -4.01
C ILE A 74 -7.04 -12.84 -4.36
N GLY A 75 -6.11 -12.33 -3.56
CA GLY A 75 -4.67 -12.48 -3.79
C GLY A 75 -4.05 -11.38 -4.65
N ASP A 76 -4.84 -10.52 -5.30
CA ASP A 76 -4.30 -9.38 -6.03
C ASP A 76 -3.47 -8.49 -5.11
N ARG A 77 -2.27 -8.10 -5.58
CA ARG A 77 -1.39 -7.23 -4.81
C ARG A 77 -1.67 -5.77 -5.09
N VAL A 78 -1.75 -5.01 -4.01
CA VAL A 78 -1.89 -3.56 -4.07
C VAL A 78 -0.88 -2.85 -3.18
N ARG A 79 -0.48 -1.64 -3.56
CA ARG A 79 0.38 -0.77 -2.74
C ARG A 79 -0.09 0.69 -2.77
N LEU A 80 0.30 1.44 -1.76
CA LEU A 80 0.11 2.89 -1.74
C LEU A 80 1.20 3.58 -2.56
N ARG A 81 0.81 4.54 -3.39
CA ARG A 81 1.73 5.54 -3.94
C ARG A 81 1.39 6.90 -3.38
N VAL A 82 2.21 7.37 -2.45
CA VAL A 82 2.04 8.64 -1.75
C VAL A 82 2.76 9.74 -2.50
N GLY A 83 2.10 10.89 -2.63
CA GLY A 83 2.71 12.13 -3.10
C GLY A 83 2.61 13.22 -2.05
N ALA A 84 3.75 13.80 -1.70
CA ALA A 84 3.81 15.02 -0.91
C ALA A 84 3.32 16.20 -1.76
N ILE A 85 2.48 17.07 -1.20
CA ILE A 85 2.09 18.31 -1.88
C ILE A 85 3.32 19.22 -1.97
N GLY A 86 3.68 19.63 -3.19
CA GLY A 86 4.89 20.39 -3.47
C GLY A 86 6.19 19.59 -3.36
N GLY A 87 6.12 18.26 -3.28
CA GLY A 87 7.29 17.41 -3.04
C GLY A 87 7.35 16.15 -3.91
N GLY A 88 8.07 15.16 -3.40
CA GLY A 88 8.33 13.90 -4.07
C GLY A 88 7.18 12.89 -4.00
N ARG A 89 7.40 11.73 -4.63
CA ARG A 89 6.52 10.56 -4.56
C ARG A 89 7.31 9.34 -4.09
N ARG A 90 6.64 8.46 -3.35
CA ARG A 90 7.18 7.17 -2.91
C ARG A 90 6.10 6.11 -2.97
N ASP A 91 6.54 4.89 -3.22
CA ASP A 91 5.71 3.70 -3.21
C ASP A 91 5.94 2.99 -1.87
N GLY A 92 4.85 2.52 -1.27
CA GLY A 92 4.89 1.76 -0.01
C GLY A 92 4.96 0.26 -0.26
N PRO A 93 5.04 -0.54 0.83
CA PRO A 93 4.98 -1.99 0.73
C PRO A 93 3.62 -2.47 0.22
N SER A 94 3.59 -3.59 -0.50
CA SER A 94 2.37 -4.19 -1.01
C SER A 94 1.68 -5.11 -0.01
N VAL A 95 0.38 -5.28 -0.16
CA VAL A 95 -0.47 -6.26 0.55
C VAL A 95 -1.32 -7.03 -0.45
N ALA A 96 -1.74 -8.24 -0.09
CA ALA A 96 -2.68 -9.01 -0.88
C ALA A 96 -4.12 -8.63 -0.49
N TYR A 97 -5.02 -8.59 -1.46
CA TYR A 97 -6.43 -8.34 -1.21
C TYR A 97 -7.17 -9.62 -0.79
N ALA A 98 -8.04 -9.50 0.22
CA ALA A 98 -9.09 -10.47 0.52
C ALA A 98 -10.28 -9.75 1.18
N PRO A 99 -11.55 -10.12 0.89
CA PRO A 99 -12.74 -9.50 1.50
C PRO A 99 -13.00 -10.04 2.92
N ASN A 100 -12.03 -9.88 3.82
CA ASN A 100 -12.02 -10.47 5.16
C ASN A 100 -12.25 -9.46 6.30
N GLY A 101 -12.56 -8.19 5.99
CA GLY A 101 -12.70 -7.12 6.97
C GLY A 101 -11.41 -6.67 7.66
N HIS A 102 -10.26 -7.32 7.40
CA HIS A 102 -8.98 -6.92 8.01
C HIS A 102 -8.44 -5.63 7.39
N THR A 103 -7.66 -4.89 8.19
CA THR A 103 -7.07 -3.61 7.79
C THR A 103 -5.55 -3.68 7.84
N ALA A 104 -4.88 -3.31 6.75
CA ALA A 104 -3.45 -2.98 6.77
C ALA A 104 -3.26 -1.50 7.11
N ALA A 105 -2.53 -1.21 8.20
CA ALA A 105 -2.21 0.15 8.59
C ALA A 105 -0.84 0.58 8.05
N PHE A 106 -0.77 1.80 7.52
CA PHE A 106 0.43 2.41 6.98
C PHE A 106 0.67 3.77 7.62
N SER A 107 1.94 4.09 7.87
CA SER A 107 2.38 5.34 8.46
C SER A 107 3.35 6.04 7.52
N VAL A 108 3.01 7.27 7.11
CA VAL A 108 3.90 8.13 6.32
C VAL A 108 4.63 9.08 7.27
N ARG A 109 5.97 9.16 7.18
CA ARG A 109 6.80 10.01 8.05
C ARG A 109 7.92 10.67 7.27
N GLY A 110 8.36 11.84 7.72
CA GLY A 110 9.46 12.61 7.12
C GLY A 110 9.03 13.96 6.55
N THR A 111 9.77 14.44 5.56
CA THR A 111 9.57 15.75 4.89
C THR A 111 9.19 15.59 3.43
N THR A 112 8.77 16.67 2.77
CA THR A 112 8.26 16.66 1.38
C THR A 112 9.20 16.00 0.37
N GLN A 113 10.51 16.06 0.58
CA GLN A 113 11.52 15.45 -0.31
C GLN A 113 12.10 14.13 0.22
N ARG A 114 12.02 13.89 1.53
CA ARG A 114 12.60 12.71 2.19
C ARG A 114 11.60 12.12 3.18
N PHE A 115 10.82 11.16 2.72
CA PHE A 115 9.83 10.47 3.53
C PHE A 115 9.81 8.96 3.26
N SER A 116 9.27 8.22 4.23
CA SER A 116 9.07 6.78 4.17
C SER A 116 7.58 6.43 4.33
N ILE A 117 7.21 5.23 3.88
CA ILE A 117 5.89 4.66 4.04
C ILE A 117 6.10 3.28 4.66
N ASN A 118 5.73 3.11 5.92
CA ASN A 118 5.93 1.86 6.64
C ASN A 118 4.57 1.21 6.93
N ARG A 119 4.47 -0.11 6.75
CA ARG A 119 3.36 -0.89 7.29
C ARG A 119 3.60 -1.08 8.79
N LEU A 120 2.55 -0.87 9.59
CA LEU A 120 2.58 -1.02 11.04
C LEU A 120 2.32 -2.47 11.47
#